data_AF-A0A1S7LLK8-F1
#
_entry.id   AF-A0A1S7LLK8-F1
#
_cell.length_a   1.000
_cell.length_b   1.000
_cell.length_c   1.000
_cell.angle_alpha   90.00
_cell.angle_beta   90.00
_cell.angle_gamma   90.00
#
_symmetry.space_group_name_H-M   'P 1'
#
loop_
_entity.id
_entity.type
_entity.pdbx_description
1 polymer ?
#
loop_
_entity_poly.entity_id
_entity_poly.type
_entity_poly.pdbx_seq_one_letter_code
_entity_poly.pdbx_strand_id
1 'polypeptide(L)'
;MTPARTARIETLRGMVNSLYNQCSAPCVPSQWHACYPWMQHASNRICEPIRSIMDGVIGGGRMGDRDKEVEKEILSQQKFTMAGAIGRAAGGGVMRGASPVSRQKQAINHIEAYIRNNCPDPSGALNSVLARRVKNSTPTVEKQLEQPLLALAEIIQTILASESALFEFVRQVDLHWGEMYQERPHFQQPGQTPHSEDEYTHNSVRESLLALLEKTKTSNQAKMP
;
A
#
# COMPACT_ATOMS: atom_id res chain seq x y z
N MET A 1 -10.28 40.26 -8.67
CA MET A 1 -8.85 39.96 -8.40
C MET A 1 -8.03 40.86 -9.31
N THR A 2 -7.09 41.63 -8.75
CA THR A 2 -6.34 42.65 -9.51
C THR A 2 -5.22 42.01 -10.34
N PRO A 3 -4.96 42.52 -11.56
CA PRO A 3 -4.00 41.93 -12.52
C PRO A 3 -2.55 41.89 -12.01
N ALA A 4 -2.21 42.70 -10.99
CA ALA A 4 -0.88 42.72 -10.37
C ALA A 4 -0.56 41.45 -9.53
N ARG A 5 -1.57 40.70 -9.07
CA ARG A 5 -1.36 39.47 -8.29
C ARG A 5 -1.06 38.25 -9.17
N THR A 6 -1.59 38.21 -10.38
CA THR A 6 -1.43 37.09 -11.32
C THR A 6 -0.02 37.05 -11.90
N ALA A 7 0.54 38.21 -12.26
CA ALA A 7 1.91 38.33 -12.79
C ALA A 7 2.97 37.82 -11.79
N ARG A 8 2.78 38.05 -10.48
CA ARG A 8 3.74 37.65 -9.45
C ARG A 8 3.77 36.12 -9.22
N ILE A 9 2.67 35.43 -9.51
CA ILE A 9 2.58 33.97 -9.39
C ILE A 9 3.23 33.30 -10.61
N GLU A 10 3.07 33.86 -11.81
CA GLU A 10 3.72 33.35 -13.02
C GLU A 10 5.24 33.53 -13.00
N THR A 11 5.76 34.64 -12.45
CA THR A 11 7.21 34.82 -12.26
C THR A 11 7.79 33.77 -11.29
N LEU A 12 7.08 33.44 -10.21
CA LEU A 12 7.52 32.42 -9.26
C LEU A 12 7.46 31.01 -9.87
N ARG A 13 6.46 30.73 -10.70
CA ARG A 13 6.32 29.45 -11.42
C ARG A 13 7.43 29.26 -12.47
N GLY A 14 7.81 30.34 -13.17
CA GLY A 14 8.94 30.34 -14.10
C GLY A 14 10.30 30.11 -13.43
N MET A 15 10.51 30.69 -12.24
CA MET A 15 11.75 30.48 -11.47
C MET A 15 11.88 29.06 -10.92
N VAL A 16 10.77 28.42 -10.50
CA VAL A 16 10.76 27.03 -10.03
C VAL A 16 11.03 26.05 -11.18
N ASN A 17 10.43 26.25 -12.36
CA ASN A 17 10.69 25.41 -13.53
C ASN A 17 12.12 25.58 -14.08
N SER A 18 12.71 26.78 -13.97
CA SER A 18 14.11 27.01 -14.36
C SER A 18 15.11 26.30 -13.43
N LEU A 19 14.77 26.13 -12.14
CA LEU A 19 15.60 25.38 -11.19
C LEU A 19 15.47 23.87 -11.38
N TYR A 20 14.28 23.38 -11.78
CA TYR A 20 14.04 21.96 -12.03
C TYR A 20 14.80 21.46 -13.27
N ASN A 21 14.88 22.27 -14.34
CA ASN A 21 15.58 21.92 -15.58
C ASN A 21 17.12 21.96 -15.49
N GLN A 22 17.71 22.46 -14.41
CA GLN A 22 19.16 22.43 -14.19
C GLN A 22 19.65 21.17 -13.47
N CYS A 23 18.75 20.29 -13.02
CA CYS A 23 19.09 19.01 -12.38
C CYS A 23 18.76 17.82 -13.30
N SER A 24 19.31 17.80 -14.52
CA SER A 24 19.25 16.63 -15.41
C SER A 24 20.61 15.95 -15.46
N ALA A 25 20.89 15.09 -14.48
CA ALA A 25 21.93 14.06 -14.58
C ALA A 25 21.54 12.84 -13.71
N PRO A 26 21.77 11.60 -14.17
CA PRO A 26 21.39 10.40 -13.44
C PRO A 26 22.39 10.14 -12.31
N CYS A 27 21.97 10.31 -11.06
CA CYS A 27 22.80 10.02 -9.89
C CYS A 27 22.32 8.74 -9.20
N VAL A 28 23.24 7.78 -9.09
CA VAL A 28 23.07 6.47 -8.44
C VAL A 28 22.83 6.67 -6.92
N PRO A 29 21.99 5.84 -6.25
CA PRO A 29 21.62 5.95 -4.83
C PRO A 29 22.77 6.07 -3.80
N SER A 30 24.01 5.72 -4.16
CA SER A 30 25.16 5.71 -3.24
C SER A 30 25.86 7.07 -3.06
N GLN A 31 25.52 8.12 -3.82
CA GLN A 31 26.21 9.42 -3.79
C GLN A 31 25.41 10.58 -3.15
N TRP A 32 24.29 10.28 -2.51
CA TRP A 32 23.35 11.28 -2.00
C TRP A 32 23.92 12.17 -0.88
N HIS A 33 24.98 11.72 -0.18
CA HIS A 33 25.59 12.47 0.92
C HIS A 33 26.46 13.66 0.48
N ALA A 34 26.87 13.74 -0.79
CA ALA A 34 27.78 14.80 -1.26
C ALA A 34 27.06 16.00 -1.92
N CYS A 35 25.87 15.80 -2.49
CA CYS A 35 25.21 16.82 -3.32
C CYS A 35 24.26 17.76 -2.58
N TYR A 36 23.76 17.40 -1.39
CA TYR A 36 22.78 18.24 -0.68
C TYR A 36 23.07 18.34 0.83
N PRO A 37 24.00 19.21 1.26
CA PRO A 37 24.29 19.43 2.69
C PRO A 37 23.07 19.92 3.49
N TRP A 38 22.05 20.48 2.83
CA TRP A 38 20.81 20.95 3.47
C TRP A 38 19.76 19.86 3.67
N MET A 39 19.86 18.70 3.02
CA MET A 39 18.93 17.58 3.22
C MET A 39 19.14 16.86 4.55
N GLN A 40 20.32 16.99 5.15
CA GLN A 40 20.58 16.47 6.51
C GLN A 40 19.85 17.28 7.60
N HIS A 41 19.53 18.55 7.34
CA HIS A 41 18.70 19.36 8.24
C HIS A 41 17.19 19.17 8.03
N ALA A 42 16.76 18.74 6.84
CA ALA A 42 15.35 18.41 6.58
C ALA A 42 14.96 17.03 7.15
N SER A 43 15.88 16.05 7.16
CA SER A 43 15.64 14.75 7.79
C SER A 43 15.50 14.84 9.31
N ASN A 44 16.19 15.78 9.97
CA ASN A 44 16.07 15.98 11.41
C ASN A 44 14.82 16.77 11.84
N ARG A 45 14.17 17.55 10.97
CA ARG A 45 12.94 18.28 11.35
C ARG A 45 11.64 17.52 11.10
N ILE A 46 11.67 16.44 10.31
CA ILE A 46 10.49 15.61 10.06
C ILE A 46 10.52 14.32 10.89
N CYS A 47 11.69 13.85 11.35
CA CYS A 47 11.81 12.62 12.16
C CYS A 47 11.94 12.83 13.69
N GLU A 48 12.25 14.03 14.18
CA GLU A 48 12.34 14.31 15.64
C GLU A 48 10.99 14.25 16.41
N PRO A 49 9.80 14.53 15.82
CA PRO A 49 8.55 14.40 16.58
C PRO A 49 8.20 12.94 16.90
N ILE A 50 8.70 11.97 16.12
CA ILE A 50 8.40 10.55 16.31
C ILE A 50 9.38 9.88 17.28
N ARG A 51 10.63 10.36 17.36
CA ARG A 51 11.64 9.82 18.30
C ARG A 51 11.40 10.30 19.74
N SER A 52 10.96 11.55 19.93
CA SER A 52 10.52 12.04 21.26
C SER A 52 9.26 11.32 21.79
N ILE A 53 8.44 10.73 20.92
CA ILE A 53 7.28 9.92 21.32
C ILE A 53 7.69 8.50 21.75
N MET A 54 8.81 7.98 21.23
CA MET A 54 9.30 6.64 21.56
C MET A 54 10.29 6.59 22.73
N ASP A 55 11.02 7.68 23.01
CA ASP A 55 12.00 7.70 24.13
C ASP A 55 11.40 8.17 25.48
N GLY A 56 10.11 8.55 25.51
CA GLY A 56 9.39 8.97 26.74
C GLY A 56 8.59 7.89 27.47
N VAL A 57 8.51 6.65 26.96
CA VAL A 57 7.58 5.61 27.48
C VAL A 57 8.29 4.45 28.18
N ILE A 58 9.48 4.69 28.74
CA ILE A 58 10.07 3.79 29.75
C ILE A 58 10.37 4.60 31.02
N GLY A 59 9.32 5.19 31.58
CA GLY A 59 9.27 5.61 32.98
C GLY A 59 8.50 4.57 33.77
N GLY A 60 9.21 3.64 34.43
CA GLY A 60 8.64 2.76 35.45
C GLY A 60 8.13 3.58 36.63
N GLY A 61 6.92 4.13 36.51
CA GLY A 61 6.21 4.78 37.59
C GLY A 61 5.72 3.73 38.58
N ARG A 62 6.23 3.78 39.81
CA ARG A 62 5.57 3.15 40.96
C ARG A 62 4.11 3.61 40.96
N MET A 63 3.20 2.66 40.77
CA MET A 63 1.75 2.84 40.89
C MET A 63 1.45 3.37 42.30
N GLY A 64 1.29 4.69 42.41
CA GLY A 64 1.12 5.40 43.66
C GLY A 64 -0.30 5.21 44.19
N ASP A 65 -0.44 5.13 45.51
CA ASP A 65 -1.70 4.94 46.26
C ASP A 65 -2.87 5.80 45.77
N ARG A 66 -2.58 6.97 45.19
CA ARG A 66 -3.56 7.92 44.66
C ARG A 66 -4.39 7.37 43.50
N ASP A 67 -3.82 6.54 42.63
CA ASP A 67 -4.59 5.96 41.51
C ASP A 67 -5.59 4.90 42.00
N LYS A 68 -5.23 4.18 43.08
CA LYS A 68 -6.12 3.21 43.74
C LYS A 68 -7.25 3.89 44.52
N GLU A 69 -6.97 5.07 45.08
CA GLU A 69 -7.98 5.91 45.75
C GLU A 69 -8.99 6.44 44.71
N VAL A 70 -8.50 6.92 43.56
CA VAL A 70 -9.35 7.39 42.45
C VAL A 70 -10.20 6.24 41.88
N GLU A 71 -9.64 5.04 41.71
CA GLU A 71 -10.42 3.85 41.32
C GLU A 71 -11.48 3.49 42.36
N LYS A 72 -11.17 3.56 43.66
CA LYS A 72 -12.16 3.33 44.73
C LYS A 72 -13.29 4.36 44.71
N GLU A 73 -12.98 5.64 44.49
CA GLU A 73 -14.00 6.69 44.39
C GLU A 73 -14.90 6.48 43.17
N ILE A 74 -14.32 6.14 42.00
CA ILE A 74 -15.07 5.79 40.78
C ILE A 74 -15.98 4.58 41.01
N LEU A 75 -15.49 3.55 41.72
CA LEU A 75 -16.27 2.35 42.04
C LEU A 75 -17.43 2.63 43.02
N SER A 76 -17.26 3.59 43.94
CA SER A 76 -18.30 3.94 44.92
C SER A 76 -19.45 4.77 44.33
N GLN A 77 -19.23 5.46 43.20
CA GLN A 77 -20.24 6.31 42.55
C GLN A 77 -20.97 5.63 41.39
N GLN A 78 -20.49 4.48 40.89
CA GLN A 78 -21.20 3.75 39.82
C GLN A 78 -22.41 2.98 40.38
N LYS A 79 -23.62 3.41 39.99
CA LYS A 79 -24.84 2.62 40.19
C LYS A 79 -24.69 1.26 39.50
N PHE A 80 -24.91 0.17 40.24
CA PHE A 80 -24.88 -1.19 39.70
C PHE A 80 -25.96 -1.36 38.63
N THR A 81 -25.57 -1.29 37.35
CA THR A 81 -26.45 -1.58 36.22
C THR A 81 -26.29 -3.03 35.78
N MET A 82 -27.36 -3.60 35.22
CA MET A 82 -27.35 -4.97 34.69
C MET A 82 -26.28 -5.15 33.59
N ALA A 83 -26.05 -4.12 32.77
CA ALA A 83 -24.97 -4.10 31.78
C ALA A 83 -23.57 -4.16 32.42
N GLY A 84 -23.37 -3.46 33.55
CA GLY A 84 -22.13 -3.55 34.34
C GLY A 84 -21.94 -4.91 35.01
N ALA A 85 -23.02 -5.58 35.41
CA ALA A 85 -22.97 -6.92 35.97
C ALA A 85 -22.60 -7.98 34.90
N ILE A 86 -23.13 -7.88 33.68
CA ILE A 86 -22.78 -8.77 32.56
C ILE A 86 -21.31 -8.57 32.16
N GLY A 87 -20.84 -7.31 32.10
CA GLY A 87 -19.44 -7.00 31.82
C GLY A 87 -18.46 -7.56 32.85
N ARG A 88 -18.86 -7.62 34.13
CA ARG A 88 -18.05 -8.21 35.22
C ARG A 88 -18.12 -9.74 35.26
N ALA A 89 -19.29 -10.32 34.99
CA ALA A 89 -19.49 -11.78 34.98
C ALA A 89 -18.75 -12.48 33.82
N ALA A 90 -18.49 -11.77 32.71
CA ALA A 90 -17.74 -12.29 31.57
C ALA A 90 -16.22 -12.45 31.82
N GLY A 91 -15.71 -12.11 33.01
CA GLY A 91 -14.32 -12.36 33.41
C GLY A 91 -13.29 -11.46 32.70
N GLY A 92 -12.30 -10.98 33.46
CA GLY A 92 -11.20 -10.14 32.99
C GLY A 92 -10.19 -10.86 32.08
N GLY A 93 -10.68 -11.52 31.03
CA GLY A 93 -9.89 -12.19 29.98
C GLY A 93 -10.47 -12.02 28.58
N VAL A 94 -11.67 -11.45 28.44
CA VAL A 94 -12.22 -11.10 27.11
C VAL A 94 -11.64 -9.76 26.69
N MET A 95 -10.39 -9.78 26.22
CA MET A 95 -9.91 -8.72 25.34
C MET A 95 -10.90 -8.65 24.17
N ARG A 96 -11.71 -7.59 24.12
CA ARG A 96 -12.46 -7.21 22.91
C ARG A 96 -11.47 -6.65 21.88
N GLY A 97 -10.53 -7.48 21.44
CA GLY A 97 -9.41 -7.10 20.59
C GLY A 97 -9.23 -8.14 19.48
N ALA A 98 -9.45 -7.70 18.24
CA ALA A 98 -9.39 -8.46 16.98
C ALA A 98 -10.45 -9.57 16.84
N SER A 99 -11.55 -9.25 16.15
CA SER A 99 -12.35 -10.32 15.52
C SER A 99 -11.45 -11.12 14.58
N PRO A 100 -11.46 -12.47 14.66
CA PRO A 100 -10.67 -13.30 13.75
C PRO A 100 -10.96 -12.91 12.30
N VAL A 101 -9.92 -12.55 11.55
CA VAL A 101 -10.04 -12.29 10.11
C VAL A 101 -10.51 -13.58 9.43
N SER A 102 -11.55 -13.52 8.58
CA SER A 102 -12.04 -14.72 7.90
C SER A 102 -10.93 -15.38 7.07
N ARG A 103 -10.94 -16.73 6.93
CA ARG A 103 -9.92 -17.45 6.14
C ARG A 103 -9.79 -16.90 4.73
N GLN A 104 -10.91 -16.53 4.12
CA GLN A 104 -10.95 -15.86 2.83
C GLN A 104 -10.19 -14.52 2.83
N LYS A 105 -10.43 -13.65 3.81
CA LYS A 105 -9.69 -12.40 3.93
C LYS A 105 -8.21 -12.63 4.19
N GLN A 106 -7.86 -13.66 4.96
CA GLN A 106 -6.45 -14.07 5.15
C GLN A 106 -5.82 -14.51 3.82
N ALA A 107 -6.52 -15.32 3.03
CA ALA A 107 -6.07 -15.75 1.70
C ALA A 107 -5.87 -14.56 0.75
N ILE A 108 -6.83 -13.63 0.68
CA ILE A 108 -6.71 -12.41 -0.13
C ILE A 108 -5.50 -11.58 0.33
N ASN A 109 -5.37 -11.32 1.63
CA ASN A 109 -4.25 -10.55 2.17
C ASN A 109 -2.90 -11.22 1.88
N HIS A 110 -2.83 -12.55 1.94
CA HIS A 110 -1.64 -13.31 1.58
C HIS A 110 -1.29 -13.14 0.10
N ILE A 111 -2.28 -13.19 -0.80
CA ILE A 111 -2.08 -12.94 -2.23
C ILE A 111 -1.61 -11.50 -2.47
N GLU A 112 -2.22 -10.51 -1.84
CA GLU A 112 -1.84 -9.10 -2.00
C GLU A 112 -0.41 -8.82 -1.52
N ALA A 113 -0.02 -9.39 -0.38
CA ALA A 113 1.34 -9.31 0.13
C ALA A 113 2.31 -9.99 -0.84
N TYR A 114 1.94 -11.15 -1.39
CA TYR A 114 2.76 -11.86 -2.35
C TYR A 114 2.97 -11.06 -3.65
N ILE A 115 1.91 -10.48 -4.22
CA ILE A 115 1.98 -9.62 -5.40
C ILE A 115 2.96 -8.48 -5.17
N ARG A 116 2.79 -7.74 -4.06
CA ARG A 116 3.64 -6.59 -3.71
C ARG A 116 5.12 -6.94 -3.63
N ASN A 117 5.45 -8.12 -3.10
CA ASN A 117 6.83 -8.54 -2.89
C ASN A 117 7.48 -9.14 -4.15
N ASN A 118 6.69 -9.62 -5.11
CA ASN A 118 7.19 -10.41 -6.24
C ASN A 118 6.98 -9.75 -7.60
N CYS A 119 6.11 -8.75 -7.69
CA CYS A 119 5.82 -8.00 -8.90
C CYS A 119 6.38 -6.57 -8.76
N PRO A 120 7.57 -6.28 -9.33
CA PRO A 120 8.11 -4.94 -9.35
C PRO A 120 7.21 -4.05 -10.22
N ASP A 121 6.74 -2.97 -9.62
CA ASP A 121 5.78 -2.05 -10.22
C ASP A 121 6.12 -0.64 -9.69
N PRO A 122 6.88 0.17 -10.45
CA PRO A 122 7.36 1.47 -10.00
C PRO A 122 6.23 2.42 -9.58
N SER A 123 5.18 2.52 -10.40
CA SER A 123 4.02 3.37 -10.12
C SER A 123 2.94 2.69 -9.26
N GLY A 124 2.95 1.36 -9.13
CA GLY A 124 2.03 0.62 -8.25
C GLY A 124 0.63 0.37 -8.85
N ALA A 125 0.36 0.83 -10.07
CA ALA A 125 -0.95 0.70 -10.69
C ALA A 125 -1.27 -0.76 -11.09
N LEU A 126 -0.29 -1.49 -11.63
CA LEU A 126 -0.43 -2.91 -11.98
C LEU A 126 -0.77 -3.75 -10.74
N ASN A 127 -0.04 -3.54 -9.65
CA ASN A 127 -0.23 -4.23 -8.37
C ASN A 127 -1.62 -3.95 -7.79
N SER A 128 -2.07 -2.69 -7.83
CA SER A 128 -3.39 -2.29 -7.35
C SER A 128 -4.53 -2.93 -8.16
N VAL A 129 -4.45 -2.89 -9.49
CA VAL A 129 -5.47 -3.48 -10.37
C VAL A 129 -5.50 -5.00 -10.24
N LEU A 130 -4.34 -5.67 -10.14
CA LEU A 130 -4.28 -7.10 -9.91
C LEU A 130 -4.86 -7.49 -8.54
N ALA A 131 -4.52 -6.77 -7.47
CA ALA A 131 -5.10 -6.98 -6.14
C ALA A 131 -6.62 -6.78 -6.14
N ARG A 132 -7.13 -5.76 -6.84
CA ARG A 132 -8.56 -5.54 -7.04
C ARG A 132 -9.21 -6.70 -7.79
N ARG A 133 -8.57 -7.22 -8.83
CA ARG A 133 -9.03 -8.40 -9.58
C ARG A 133 -9.15 -9.63 -8.67
N VAL A 134 -8.20 -9.85 -7.78
CA VAL A 134 -8.22 -10.93 -6.78
C VAL A 134 -9.42 -10.79 -5.85
N LYS A 135 -9.65 -9.59 -5.30
CA LYS A 135 -10.82 -9.31 -4.46
C LYS A 135 -12.14 -9.59 -5.18
N ASN A 136 -12.23 -9.21 -6.45
CA ASN A 136 -13.43 -9.42 -7.26
C ASN A 136 -13.62 -10.88 -7.70
N SER A 137 -12.55 -11.68 -7.72
CA SER A 137 -12.56 -13.10 -8.09
C SER A 137 -12.73 -14.01 -6.87
N THR A 138 -13.65 -13.61 -5.98
CA THR A 138 -13.94 -14.29 -4.71
C THR A 138 -14.14 -15.81 -4.85
N PRO A 139 -14.93 -16.32 -5.82
CA PRO A 139 -15.15 -17.76 -5.96
C PRO A 139 -13.88 -18.57 -6.25
N THR A 140 -12.90 -18.00 -6.95
CA THR A 140 -11.63 -18.67 -7.23
C THR A 140 -10.80 -18.78 -5.95
N VAL A 141 -10.72 -17.69 -5.17
CA VAL A 141 -9.98 -17.67 -3.90
C VAL A 141 -10.60 -18.63 -2.87
N GLU A 142 -11.94 -18.73 -2.81
CA GLU A 142 -12.64 -19.64 -1.91
C GLU A 142 -12.39 -21.13 -2.20
N LYS A 143 -12.15 -21.50 -3.47
CA LYS A 143 -11.78 -22.88 -3.83
C LYS A 143 -10.39 -23.27 -3.34
N GLN A 144 -9.50 -22.29 -3.17
CA GLN A 144 -8.07 -22.51 -2.91
C GLN A 144 -7.61 -21.83 -1.61
N LEU A 145 -8.42 -21.89 -0.55
CA LEU A 145 -8.11 -21.23 0.74
C LEU A 145 -6.81 -21.71 1.39
N GLU A 146 -6.47 -22.99 1.24
CA GLU A 146 -5.24 -23.59 1.80
C GLU A 146 -4.00 -23.31 0.92
N GLN A 147 -4.22 -23.04 -0.38
CA GLN A 147 -3.17 -22.76 -1.36
C GLN A 147 -3.50 -21.50 -2.17
N PRO A 148 -3.51 -20.32 -1.53
CA PRO A 148 -3.99 -19.08 -2.14
C PRO A 148 -3.18 -18.65 -3.37
N LEU A 149 -1.92 -19.08 -3.50
CA LEU A 149 -1.10 -18.79 -4.68
C LEU A 149 -1.58 -19.52 -5.94
N LEU A 150 -2.29 -20.65 -5.80
CA LEU A 150 -2.95 -21.30 -6.95
C LEU A 150 -4.09 -20.45 -7.50
N ALA A 151 -4.83 -19.76 -6.62
CA ALA A 151 -5.87 -18.82 -7.05
C ALA A 151 -5.28 -17.66 -7.86
N LEU A 152 -4.16 -17.11 -7.38
CA LEU A 152 -3.45 -16.08 -8.13
C LEU A 152 -3.01 -16.58 -9.51
N ALA A 153 -2.47 -17.80 -9.59
CA ALA A 153 -2.05 -18.40 -10.86
C ALA A 153 -3.23 -18.56 -11.84
N GLU A 154 -4.39 -19.03 -11.37
CA GLU A 154 -5.61 -19.18 -12.18
C GLU A 154 -6.14 -17.83 -12.69
N ILE A 155 -6.11 -16.79 -11.84
CA ILE A 155 -6.50 -15.43 -12.22
C ILE A 155 -5.56 -14.87 -13.29
N ILE A 156 -4.24 -15.03 -13.12
CA ILE A 156 -3.24 -14.60 -14.10
C ILE A 156 -3.43 -15.36 -15.43
N GLN A 157 -3.66 -16.67 -15.38
CA GLN A 157 -3.95 -17.47 -16.57
C GLN A 157 -5.21 -16.98 -17.29
N THR A 158 -6.24 -16.57 -16.56
CA THR A 158 -7.46 -16.01 -17.16
C THR A 158 -7.18 -14.69 -17.88
N ILE A 159 -6.28 -13.85 -17.37
CA ILE A 159 -5.84 -12.61 -18.04
C ILE A 159 -5.03 -12.94 -19.31
N LEU A 160 -4.15 -13.93 -19.22
CA LEU A 160 -3.27 -14.35 -20.32
C LEU A 160 -3.93 -15.29 -21.33
N ALA A 161 -5.16 -15.75 -21.08
CA ALA A 161 -5.86 -16.73 -21.90
C ALA A 161 -6.14 -16.24 -23.33
N SER A 162 -6.27 -14.93 -23.52
CA SER A 162 -6.47 -14.31 -24.83
C SER A 162 -5.83 -12.92 -24.87
N GLU A 163 -5.45 -12.48 -26.07
CA GLU A 163 -4.88 -11.13 -26.24
C GLU A 163 -5.89 -10.03 -25.88
N SER A 164 -7.17 -10.22 -26.18
CA SER A 164 -8.22 -9.27 -25.82
C SER A 164 -8.36 -9.12 -24.30
N ALA A 165 -8.30 -10.23 -23.54
CA ALA A 165 -8.33 -10.18 -22.08
C ALA A 165 -7.11 -9.44 -21.50
N LEU A 166 -5.92 -9.64 -22.09
CA LEU A 166 -4.71 -8.92 -21.72
C LEU A 166 -4.84 -7.42 -22.04
N PHE A 167 -5.30 -7.04 -23.22
CA PHE A 167 -5.42 -5.64 -23.63
C PHE A 167 -6.44 -4.89 -22.77
N GLU A 168 -7.58 -5.52 -22.45
CA GLU A 168 -8.54 -4.93 -21.52
C GLU A 168 -8.00 -4.83 -20.09
N PHE A 169 -7.13 -5.76 -19.68
CA PHE A 169 -6.45 -5.66 -18.39
C PHE A 169 -5.44 -4.51 -18.38
N VAL A 170 -4.61 -4.37 -19.42
CA VAL A 170 -3.65 -3.26 -19.54
C VAL A 170 -4.37 -1.92 -19.55
N ARG A 171 -5.46 -1.81 -20.32
CA ARG A 171 -6.31 -0.61 -20.31
C ARG A 171 -6.82 -0.26 -18.91
N GLN A 172 -7.16 -1.25 -18.07
CA GLN A 172 -7.55 -1.01 -16.67
C GLN A 172 -6.38 -0.49 -15.83
N VAL A 173 -5.16 -0.99 -16.08
CA VAL A 173 -3.94 -0.50 -15.44
C VAL A 173 -3.68 0.95 -15.83
N ASP A 174 -3.73 1.28 -17.12
CA ASP A 174 -3.53 2.66 -17.61
C ASP A 174 -4.58 3.62 -17.03
N LEU A 175 -5.84 3.21 -17.03
CA LEU A 175 -6.93 3.99 -16.43
C LEU A 175 -6.65 4.27 -14.94
N HIS A 176 -6.21 3.25 -14.21
CA HIS A 176 -5.92 3.40 -12.79
C HIS A 176 -4.67 4.25 -12.54
N TRP A 177 -3.65 4.14 -13.39
CA TRP A 177 -2.48 5.01 -13.36
C TRP A 177 -2.88 6.47 -13.60
N GLY A 178 -3.68 6.74 -14.63
CA GLY A 178 -4.19 8.09 -14.90
C GLY A 178 -5.00 8.67 -13.74
N GLU A 179 -5.79 7.83 -13.06
CA GLU A 179 -6.50 8.20 -11.83
C GLU A 179 -5.54 8.52 -10.67
N MET A 180 -4.51 7.69 -10.46
CA MET A 180 -3.52 7.87 -9.39
C MET A 180 -2.69 9.14 -9.56
N TYR A 181 -2.26 9.42 -10.79
CA TYR A 181 -1.35 10.53 -11.10
C TYR A 181 -2.06 11.79 -11.62
N GLN A 182 -3.38 11.73 -11.83
CA GLN A 182 -4.19 12.83 -12.39
C GLN A 182 -3.70 13.25 -13.79
N GLU A 183 -3.22 12.28 -14.56
CA GLU A 183 -2.70 12.47 -15.91
C GLU A 183 -3.55 11.72 -16.94
N ARG A 184 -3.43 12.11 -18.21
CA ARG A 184 -4.13 11.42 -19.30
C ARG A 184 -3.38 10.14 -19.64
N PRO A 185 -3.99 8.95 -19.47
CA PRO A 185 -3.32 7.70 -19.79
C PRO A 185 -3.06 7.55 -21.29
N HIS A 186 -1.96 6.89 -21.60
CA HIS A 186 -1.61 6.48 -22.95
C HIS A 186 -2.23 5.11 -23.22
N PHE A 187 -3.17 5.03 -24.16
CA PHE A 187 -3.75 3.74 -24.55
C PHE A 187 -3.03 3.19 -25.77
N GLN A 188 -2.46 1.99 -25.63
CA GLN A 188 -1.88 1.25 -26.75
C GLN A 188 -2.99 0.52 -27.54
N GLN A 189 -3.05 0.71 -28.87
CA GLN A 189 -3.92 -0.10 -29.72
C GLN A 189 -3.26 -1.44 -30.12
N PRO A 190 -4.04 -2.49 -30.43
CA PRO A 190 -3.49 -3.74 -30.96
C PRO A 190 -2.64 -3.50 -32.21
N GLY A 191 -1.39 -3.98 -32.21
CA GLY A 191 -0.45 -3.81 -33.32
C GLY A 191 0.24 -2.43 -33.41
N GLN A 192 -0.08 -1.50 -32.52
CA GLN A 192 0.59 -0.19 -32.44
C GLN A 192 1.87 -0.28 -31.61
N THR A 193 2.90 0.48 -31.99
CA THR A 193 4.08 0.70 -31.17
C THR A 193 3.70 1.45 -29.88
N PRO A 194 4.20 1.03 -28.70
CA PRO A 194 3.94 1.73 -27.45
C PRO A 194 4.42 3.18 -27.46
N HIS A 195 3.82 4.01 -26.61
CA HIS A 195 4.30 5.37 -26.39
C HIS A 195 5.63 5.33 -25.61
N SER A 196 6.55 6.26 -25.90
CA SER A 196 7.90 6.23 -25.29
C SER A 196 7.91 6.50 -23.78
N GLU A 197 6.87 7.17 -23.28
CA GLU A 197 6.69 7.52 -21.86
C GLU A 197 5.66 6.62 -21.16
N ASP A 198 5.16 5.59 -21.84
CA ASP A 198 4.20 4.66 -21.26
C ASP A 198 4.90 3.53 -20.49
N GLU A 199 4.59 3.42 -19.20
CA GLU A 199 5.12 2.41 -18.29
C GLU A 199 4.48 1.03 -18.55
N TYR A 200 3.21 0.99 -18.95
CA TYR A 200 2.39 -0.22 -18.98
C TYR A 200 2.01 -0.64 -20.40
N THR A 201 3.02 -0.97 -21.19
CA THR A 201 2.81 -1.57 -22.52
C THR A 201 2.23 -2.99 -22.44
N HIS A 202 1.58 -3.44 -23.52
CA HIS A 202 1.08 -4.82 -23.61
C HIS A 202 2.18 -5.87 -23.37
N ASN A 203 3.40 -5.62 -23.82
CA ASN A 203 4.52 -6.55 -23.67
C ASN A 203 5.08 -6.53 -22.24
N SER A 204 5.33 -5.35 -21.66
CA SER A 204 5.87 -5.23 -20.30
C SER A 204 4.92 -5.83 -19.26
N VAL A 205 3.61 -5.61 -19.40
CA VAL A 205 2.61 -6.21 -18.51
C VAL A 205 2.54 -7.72 -18.70
N ARG A 206 2.57 -8.22 -19.94
CA ARG A 206 2.61 -9.67 -20.21
C ARG A 206 3.83 -10.33 -19.55
N GLU A 207 5.01 -9.75 -19.74
CA GLU A 207 6.26 -10.25 -19.14
C GLU A 207 6.18 -10.25 -17.62
N SER A 208 5.66 -9.18 -17.02
CA SER A 208 5.47 -9.08 -15.57
C SER A 208 4.52 -10.15 -15.03
N LEU A 209 3.39 -10.40 -15.72
CA LEU A 209 2.43 -11.43 -15.34
C LEU A 209 3.01 -12.84 -15.50
N LEU A 210 3.76 -13.11 -16.57
CA LEU A 210 4.44 -14.39 -16.78
C LEU A 210 5.52 -14.62 -15.71
N ALA A 211 6.33 -13.62 -15.41
CA ALA A 211 7.33 -13.70 -14.36
C ALA A 211 6.70 -13.98 -12.99
N LEU A 212 5.59 -13.31 -12.67
CA LEU A 212 4.83 -13.57 -11.45
C LEU A 212 4.26 -15.00 -11.43
N LEU A 213 3.72 -15.48 -12.55
CA LEU A 213 3.21 -16.85 -12.68
C LEU A 213 4.31 -17.90 -12.41
N GLU A 214 5.51 -17.74 -12.97
CA GLU A 214 6.62 -18.67 -12.72
C GLU A 214 7.08 -18.65 -11.26
N LYS A 215 7.10 -17.47 -10.62
CA LYS A 215 7.38 -17.36 -9.18
C LYS A 215 6.35 -18.08 -8.33
N THR A 216 5.06 -17.98 -8.67
CA THR A 216 3.99 -18.68 -7.93
C THR A 216 4.14 -20.20 -8.02
N LYS A 217 4.47 -20.75 -9.20
CA LYS A 217 4.72 -22.19 -9.38
C LYS A 217 5.89 -22.68 -8.52
N THR A 218 7.00 -21.95 -8.56
CA THR A 218 8.20 -22.27 -7.77
C THR A 218 7.90 -22.22 -6.26
N SER A 219 7.15 -21.21 -5.81
CA SER A 219 6.76 -21.06 -4.40
C SER A 219 5.84 -22.17 -3.90
N ASN A 220 5.01 -22.73 -4.79
CA ASN A 220 4.14 -23.85 -4.46
C ASN A 220 4.91 -25.19 -4.39
N GLN A 221 5.87 -25.41 -5.31
CA GLN A 221 6.69 -26.63 -5.32
C GLN A 221 7.58 -26.74 -4.08
N ALA A 222 8.13 -25.63 -3.58
CA ALA A 222 8.94 -25.61 -2.36
C ALA A 222 8.18 -26.00 -1.08
N LYS A 223 6.84 -26.12 -1.14
CA LYS A 223 5.97 -26.44 -0.01
C LYS A 223 5.43 -27.88 -0.03
N MET A 224 5.82 -28.69 -1.03
CA MET A 224 5.49 -30.12 -1.10
C MET A 224 6.68 -30.95 -0.53
N PRO A 225 6.54 -31.59 0.64
CA PRO A 225 7.49 -32.59 1.13
C PRO A 225 7.37 -33.92 0.38
#